data_AF-A0A3D4HCG2-F1
#
_entry.id   AF-A0A3D4HCG2-F1
#
_cell.length_a   1.000
_cell.length_b   1.000
_cell.length_c   1.000
_cell.angle_alpha   90.00
_cell.angle_beta   90.00
_cell.angle_gamma   90.00
#
_symmetry.space_group_name_H-M   'P 1'
#
loop_
_entity.id
_entity.type
_entity.pdbx_description
1 polymer ?
#
loop_
_entity_poly.entity_id
_entity_poly.type
_entity_poly.pdbx_seq_one_letter_code
_entity_poly.pdbx_strand_id
1 'polypeptide(L)' 'MNKKQMSETEICLNFITPAIEKSGWNKKQVRMNVYFTDGRIIVAGKTVKRGKRNFADYIL' A
#
# COMPACT_ATOMS: atom_id res chain seq x y z
N MET A 1 12.24 -8.45 21.46
CA MET A 1 11.29 -7.33 21.27
C MET A 1 9.90 -7.91 21.08
N ASN A 2 8.87 -7.35 21.73
CA ASN A 2 7.49 -7.80 21.54
C ASN A 2 6.92 -7.17 20.25
N LYS A 3 6.32 -7.97 19.36
CA LYS A 3 5.71 -7.46 18.13
C LYS A 3 4.67 -6.37 18.39
N LYS A 4 3.96 -6.43 19.53
CA LYS A 4 2.97 -5.41 19.92
C LYS A 4 3.55 -4.03 20.26
N GLN A 5 4.87 -3.94 20.42
CA GLN A 5 5.56 -2.68 20.71
C GLN A 5 6.17 -2.05 19.46
N MET A 6 6.13 -2.76 18.33
CA MET A 6 6.68 -2.29 17.06
C MET A 6 5.67 -1.43 16.32
N SER A 7 6.15 -0.41 15.61
CA SER A 7 5.34 0.36 14.69
C SER A 7 4.89 -0.49 13.49
N GLU A 8 3.84 -0.05 12.80
CA GLU A 8 3.38 -0.68 11.56
C GLU A 8 4.51 -0.82 10.53
N THR A 9 5.30 0.25 10.35
CA THR A 9 6.48 0.27 9.46
C THR A 9 7.51 -0.79 9.86
N GLU A 10 7.80 -0.92 11.16
CA GLU A 10 8.73 -1.93 11.66
C GLU A 10 8.21 -3.35 11.46
N ILE A 11 6.90 -3.58 11.61
CA ILE A 11 6.30 -4.89 11.32
C ILE A 11 6.39 -5.21 9.83
N CYS A 12 6.05 -4.24 8.98
CA CYS A 12 6.12 -4.38 7.53
C CYS A 12 7.54 -4.77 7.09
N LEU A 13 8.55 -4.00 7.48
CA LEU A 13 9.94 -4.21 7.06
C LEU A 13 10.58 -5.47 7.66
N ASN A 14 10.33 -5.76 8.94
CA ASN A 14 11.01 -6.86 9.62
C ASN A 14 10.32 -8.21 9.45
N PHE A 15 9.03 -8.24 9.11
CA PHE A 15 8.25 -9.49 9.05
C PHE A 15 7.52 -9.70 7.74
N ILE A 16 6.84 -8.69 7.18
CA ILE A 16 5.99 -8.88 6.00
C ILE A 16 6.80 -8.88 4.71
N THR A 17 7.65 -7.86 4.48
CA THR A 17 8.52 -7.79 3.30
C THR A 17 9.39 -9.05 3.15
N PRO A 18 10.06 -9.54 4.21
CA PRO A 18 10.87 -10.76 4.11
C PRO A 18 10.03 -12.02 3.85
N ALA A 19 8.77 -12.06 4.31
CA ALA A 19 7.88 -13.19 4.04
C ALA A 19 7.44 -13.24 2.57
N ILE A 20 7.18 -12.08 1.97
CA ILE A 20 6.85 -11.93 0.54
C ILE A 20 8.04 -12.32 -0.35
N GLU A 21 9.25 -11.92 0.03
CA GLU A 21 10.46 -12.32 -0.70
C GLU A 21 10.69 -13.83 -0.62
N LYS A 22 10.48 -14.42 0.56
CA LYS A 22 10.57 -15.87 0.77
C LYS A 22 9.53 -16.66 -0.02
N SER A 23 8.37 -16.08 -0.34
CA SER A 23 7.35 -16.72 -1.17
C SER A 23 7.64 -16.63 -2.67
N GLY A 24 8.78 -16.05 -3.06
CA GLY A 24 9.29 -16.06 -4.44
C GLY A 24 9.02 -14.79 -5.24
N TRP A 25 8.44 -13.76 -4.63
CA TRP A 25 8.26 -12.46 -5.28
C TRP A 25 9.58 -11.68 -5.34
N ASN A 26 9.89 -11.10 -6.50
CA ASN A 26 11.06 -10.23 -6.63
C ASN A 26 10.76 -8.83 -6.07
N LYS A 27 11.70 -8.24 -5.32
CA LYS A 27 11.62 -6.85 -4.83
C LYS A 27 11.22 -5.82 -5.89
N LYS A 28 11.56 -6.06 -7.17
CA LYS A 28 11.19 -5.16 -8.28
C LYS A 28 9.70 -5.22 -8.66
N GLN A 29 9.00 -6.30 -8.30
CA GLN A 29 7.58 -6.50 -8.57
C GLN A 29 6.72 -5.99 -7.42
N VAL A 30 7.26 -6.03 -6.20
CA VAL A 30 6.56 -5.60 -4.99
C VAL A 30 6.62 -4.09 -4.78
N ARG A 31 5.48 -3.46 -4.51
CA ARG A 31 5.38 -2.06 -4.10
C ARG A 31 4.74 -1.96 -2.72
N MET A 32 5.33 -1.13 -1.86
CA MET A 32 4.82 -0.86 -0.52
C MET A 32 4.22 0.53 -0.40
N ASN A 33 3.16 0.67 0.38
CA ASN A 33 2.53 1.94 0.75
C ASN A 33 2.22 2.84 -0.45
N VAL A 34 1.49 2.31 -1.44
CA VAL A 34 1.27 3.01 -2.71
C VAL A 34 -0.22 3.29 -2.97
N TYR A 35 -0.49 4.50 -3.46
CA TYR A 35 -1.77 4.80 -4.10
C TYR A 35 -1.74 4.27 -5.53
N PHE A 36 -2.64 3.35 -5.86
CA PHE A 36 -2.68 2.69 -7.17
C PHE A 36 -3.84 3.18 -8.05
N THR A 37 -4.64 4.12 -7.55
CA THR A 37 -5.72 4.75 -8.32
C THR A 37 -5.67 6.26 -8.15
N ASP A 38 -6.09 6.99 -9.17
CA ASP A 38 -6.18 8.45 -9.14
C ASP A 38 -7.49 8.97 -8.53
N GLY A 39 -8.33 8.07 -8.01
CA GLY A 39 -9.66 8.39 -7.52
C GLY A 39 -10.66 8.64 -8.66
N ARG A 40 -11.93 8.27 -8.41
CA ARG A 40 -13.01 8.40 -9.39
C ARG A 40 -13.27 9.87 -9.73
N ILE A 41 -13.46 10.20 -11.00
CA ILE A 41 -13.94 11.53 -11.40
C ILE A 41 -15.43 11.64 -11.05
N ILE A 42 -15.77 12.65 -10.26
CA ILE A 42 -17.13 12.94 -9.82
C ILE A 42 -17.52 14.29 -10.40
N VAL A 43 -18.54 14.29 -11.25
CA VAL A 43 -19.12 15.50 -11.86
C VAL A 43 -20.44 15.80 -11.17
N ALA A 44 -20.58 17.02 -10.67
CA ALA A 44 -21.80 17.52 -10.04
C ALA A 44 -22.10 18.93 -10.57
N GLY A 45 -23.04 19.02 -11.52
CA GLY A 45 -23.35 20.27 -12.22
C GLY A 45 -22.14 20.78 -13.00
N LYS A 46 -21.69 22.01 -12.68
CA LYS A 46 -20.51 22.64 -13.29
C LYS A 46 -19.18 22.34 -12.54
N THR A 47 -19.23 21.54 -11.48
CA THR A 47 -18.06 21.23 -10.65
C THR A 47 -17.52 19.84 -10.96
N VAL A 48 -16.20 19.74 -11.10
CA VAL A 48 -15.47 18.48 -11.29
C VAL A 48 -14.51 18.28 -10.13
N LYS A 49 -14.57 17.12 -9.46
CA LYS A 49 -13.63 16.73 -8.41
C LYS A 49 -13.19 15.28 -8.55
N ARG A 50 -12.05 14.92 -7.97
CA ARG A 50 -11.62 13.52 -7.82
C ARG A 50 -11.99 13.00 -6.45
N GLY A 51 -12.49 11.77 -6.42
CA GLY A 51 -12.77 11.01 -5.20
C GLY A 51 -11.49 10.54 -4.51
N LYS A 52 -11.67 9.81 -3.41
CA LYS A 52 -10.55 9.24 -2.65
C LYS A 52 -9.75 8.27 -3.53
N ARG A 53 -8.41 8.38 -3.45
CA ARG A 53 -7.48 7.42 -4.05
C ARG A 53 -7.45 6.16 -3.19
N ASN A 54 -7.54 5.01 -3.83
CA ASN A 54 -7.31 3.72 -3.19
C ASN A 54 -5.81 3.54 -2.92
N PHE A 55 -5.52 3.06 -1.73
CA PHE A 55 -4.19 2.84 -1.18
C PHE A 55 -4.07 1.36 -0.83
N ALA A 56 -2.87 0.80 -0.99
CA ALA A 56 -2.54 -0.54 -0.55
C ALA A 56 -1.18 -0.55 0.14
N ASP A 57 -1.10 -1.34 1.22
CA ASP A 57 0.15 -1.54 1.98
C ASP A 57 1.14 -2.36 1.15
N TYR A 58 0.64 -3.34 0.39
CA TYR A 58 1.42 -4.17 -0.54
C TYR A 58 0.67 -4.40 -1.85
N ILE A 59 1.41 -4.32 -2.96
CA ILE A 59 1.00 -4.77 -4.28
C ILE A 59 2.11 -5.69 -4.80
N LEU A 60 1.74 -6.89 -5.26
CA LEU A 60 2.64 -7.94 -5.75
C LEU A 60 2.54 -8.08 -7.26
#